data_AF-A0A530AJC0-F1
#
_entry.id   AF-A0A530AJC0-F1
#
_cell.length_a   1.000
_cell.length_b   1.000
_cell.length_c   1.000
_cell.angle_alpha   90.00
_cell.angle_beta   90.00
_cell.angle_gamma   90.00
#
_symmetry.space_group_name_H-M   'P 1'
#
loop_
_entity.id
_entity.type
_entity.pdbx_description
1 polymer ?
#
loop_
_entity_poly.entity_id
_entity_poly.type
_entity_poly.pdbx_seq_one_letter_code
_entity_poly.pdbx_strand_id
1 'polypeptide(L)' 'VPLGHINAAYVRSHFDAMEVGISDGPRPDEILFCLAMTCGPRVHNRMGGLAAEDIKAWDGLR' A
#
# COMPACT_ATOMS: atom_id res chain seq x y z
N VAL A 1 -4.93 5.94 3.51
CA VAL A 1 -4.93 5.04 2.33
C VAL A 1 -3.95 3.90 2.58
N PRO A 2 -4.43 2.65 2.82
CA PRO A 2 -3.54 1.51 3.00
C PRO A 2 -2.87 1.13 1.68
N LEU A 3 -1.62 0.69 1.77
CA LEU A 3 -0.77 0.30 0.65
C LEU A 3 -0.41 -1.18 0.79
N GLY A 4 -0.18 -1.82 -0.36
CA GLY A 4 0.28 -3.19 -0.47
C GLY A 4 1.20 -3.34 -1.67
N HIS A 5 1.92 -4.47 -1.74
CA HIS A 5 2.79 -4.74 -2.87
C HIS A 5 1.99 -5.01 -4.14
N ILE A 6 2.38 -4.35 -5.24
CA ILE A 6 1.63 -4.35 -6.50
C ILE A 6 1.47 -5.75 -7.12
N ASN A 7 2.46 -6.63 -6.96
CA ASN A 7 2.44 -7.95 -7.59
C ASN A 7 1.88 -9.07 -6.67
N ALA A 8 1.87 -8.87 -5.34
CA ALA A 8 1.51 -9.93 -4.40
C ALA A 8 1.08 -9.37 -3.04
N ALA A 9 -0.20 -9.51 -2.71
CA ALA A 9 -0.80 -8.90 -1.52
C ALA A 9 -0.20 -9.36 -0.18
N TYR A 10 0.42 -10.55 -0.11
CA TYR A 10 0.99 -11.06 1.16
C TYR A 10 2.45 -10.64 1.43
N VAL A 11 3.08 -9.84 0.56
CA VAL A 11 4.43 -9.32 0.80
C VAL A 11 4.42 -8.37 2.00
N ARG A 12 4.81 -8.90 3.16
CA ARG A 12 4.57 -8.27 4.47
C ARG A 12 5.36 -6.98 4.70
N SER A 13 6.46 -6.83 3.98
CA SER A 13 7.30 -5.63 4.03
C SER A 13 6.61 -4.37 3.49
N HIS A 14 5.57 -4.53 2.65
CA HIS A 14 4.88 -3.44 1.93
C HIS A 14 3.52 -3.06 2.50
N PHE A 15 3.10 -3.66 3.61
CA PHE A 15 1.96 -3.14 4.36
C PHE A 15 2.33 -1.78 4.96
N ASP A 16 1.76 -0.73 4.42
CA ASP A 16 2.00 0.65 4.86
C ASP A 16 0.71 1.47 4.70
N ALA A 17 0.73 2.73 5.11
CA ALA A 17 -0.39 3.63 4.89
C ALA A 17 0.08 5.07 4.69
N MET A 18 -0.66 5.81 3.87
CA MET A 18 -0.47 7.24 3.68
C MET A 18 -1.73 7.99 4.14
N GLU A 19 -1.56 9.02 4.97
CA GLU A 19 -2.64 9.95 5.29
C GLU A 19 -2.88 10.88 4.09
N VAL A 20 -4.16 11.08 3.76
CA VAL A 20 -4.58 12.00 2.71
C VAL A 20 -5.71 12.84 3.30
N GLY A 21 -5.56 14.15 3.22
CA GLY A 21 -6.54 15.11 3.69
C GLY A 21 -6.44 16.40 2.91
N ILE A 22 -7.55 17.10 2.81
CA ILE A 22 -7.65 18.45 2.27
C ILE A 22 -8.28 19.33 3.35
N SER A 23 -7.69 20.48 3.61
CA SER A 23 -8.06 21.30 4.78
C SER A 23 -9.48 21.86 4.72
N ASP A 24 -10.02 22.09 3.53
CA ASP A 24 -11.30 22.77 3.31
C ASP A 24 -12.33 21.93 2.54
N GLY A 25 -12.15 20.60 2.47
CA GLY A 25 -13.04 19.74 1.69
C GLY A 25 -13.07 18.26 2.13
N PRO A 26 -13.83 17.41 1.40
CA PRO A 26 -14.75 17.80 0.33
C PRO A 26 -15.91 18.66 0.87
N ARG A 27 -16.30 19.70 0.13
CA ARG A 27 -17.47 20.53 0.44
C ARG A 27 -18.78 19.75 0.25
N PRO A 28 -19.96 20.27 0.67
CA PRO A 28 -21.22 19.51 0.64
C PRO A 28 -21.59 18.89 -0.73
N ASP A 29 -21.11 19.42 -1.84
CA ASP A 29 -21.37 18.98 -3.22
C ASP A 29 -20.13 18.43 -3.95
N GLU A 30 -19.06 18.08 -3.21
CA GLU A 30 -17.79 17.60 -3.78
C GLU A 30 -17.44 16.17 -3.35
N ILE A 31 -16.56 15.53 -4.13
CA ILE A 31 -15.97 14.22 -3.80
C ILE A 31 -14.46 14.30 -4.03
N LEU A 32 -13.67 13.84 -3.06
CA LEU A 32 -12.22 13.68 -3.21
C LEU A 32 -11.90 12.23 -3.57
N PHE A 33 -11.30 12.03 -4.75
CA PHE A 33 -10.68 10.77 -5.15
C PHE A 33 -9.17 10.83 -4.95
N CYS A 34 -8.56 9.74 -4.48
CA CYS A 34 -7.11 9.65 -4.35
C CYS A 34 -6.58 8.28 -4.76
N LEU A 35 -5.36 8.27 -5.29
CA LEU A 35 -4.53 7.09 -5.51
C LEU A 35 -3.20 7.33 -4.79
N ALA A 36 -2.63 6.28 -4.19
CA ALA A 36 -1.34 6.34 -3.52
C ALA A 36 -0.44 5.21 -4.02
N MET A 37 0.84 5.52 -4.24
CA MET A 37 1.87 4.58 -4.69
C MET A 37 3.17 4.86 -3.92
N THR A 38 3.98 3.83 -3.69
CA THR A 38 5.30 3.94 -3.06
C THR A 38 6.34 3.15 -3.84
N CYS A 39 7.61 3.49 -3.64
CA CYS A 39 8.74 2.86 -4.34
C CYS A 39 9.34 1.66 -3.59
N GLY A 40 8.75 1.21 -2.48
CA GLY A 40 9.33 0.11 -1.71
C GLY A 40 8.70 -0.18 -0.36
N PRO A 41 9.38 -0.99 0.48
CA PRO A 41 8.87 -1.46 1.76
C PRO A 41 8.99 -0.39 2.86
N ARG A 42 8.39 -0.68 4.02
CA ARG A 42 8.57 0.14 5.23
C ARG A 42 10.07 0.31 5.56
N VAL A 43 10.45 1.52 5.95
CA VAL A 43 11.85 1.93 6.26
C VAL A 43 12.55 0.99 7.25
N HIS A 44 11.79 0.44 8.20
CA HIS A 44 12.29 -0.49 9.21
C HIS A 44 11.54 -1.83 9.17
N ASN A 45 11.39 -2.41 7.98
CA ASN A 45 10.81 -3.76 7.85
C ASN A 45 11.62 -4.80 8.64
N ARG A 46 10.94 -5.49 9.57
CA ARG A 46 11.56 -6.47 10.49
C ARG A 46 10.59 -7.55 10.99
N MET A 47 9.50 -7.78 10.25
CA MET A 47 8.37 -8.64 10.71
C MET A 47 8.25 -9.97 9.96
N GLY A 48 9.29 -10.41 9.24
CA GLY A 48 9.26 -11.63 8.43
C GLY A 48 8.14 -11.64 7.39
N GLY A 49 7.55 -12.81 7.13
CA GLY A 49 6.50 -13.01 6.12
C GLY A 49 7.05 -13.27 4.72
N LEU A 50 6.18 -13.28 3.71
CA LEU A 50 6.57 -13.44 2.31
C LEU A 50 7.46 -12.26 1.88
N ALA A 51 8.66 -12.54 1.36
CA ALA A 51 9.52 -11.54 0.75
C ALA A 51 9.14 -11.33 -0.72
N ALA A 52 9.46 -10.16 -1.28
CA ALA A 52 9.16 -9.85 -2.69
C ALA A 52 9.90 -10.79 -3.66
N GLU A 53 11.11 -11.22 -3.29
CA GLU A 53 11.92 -12.19 -4.06
C GLU A 53 11.39 -13.63 -3.97
N ASP A 54 10.54 -13.93 -3.00
CA ASP A 54 9.96 -15.26 -2.79
C ASP A 54 8.61 -15.46 -3.50
N ILE A 55 8.14 -14.48 -4.28
CA ILE A 55 6.88 -14.56 -5.02
C ILE A 55 6.98 -15.65 -6.08
N LYS A 56 6.03 -16.59 -6.10
CA LYS A 56 6.05 -17.74 -7.04
C LYS A 56 4.72 -18.06 -7.68
N ALA A 57 3.59 -17.79 -7.03
CA ALA A 57 2.29 -18.18 -7.57
C ALA A 57 1.80 -17.20 -8.63
N TRP A 58 2.18 -15.92 -8.52
CA TRP A 58 1.77 -14.85 -9.44
C TRP A 58 0.24 -14.74 -9.58
N ASP A 59 -0.47 -15.08 -8.50
CA ASP A 59 -1.93 -15.02 -8.37
C ASP A 59 -2.42 -13.67 -7.82
N GLY A 60 -1.51 -12.69 -7.68
CA GLY A 60 -1.75 -11.42 -7.01
C GLY A 60 -1.70 -11.52 -5.47
N LEU A 61 -1.43 -12.70 -4.91
CA LEU A 61 -1.36 -12.96 -3.48
C LEU A 61 0.04 -13.38 -3.04
N ARG A 62 0.66 -14.40 -3.68
CA ARG A 62 1.95 -15.02 -3.29
C ARG A 62 2.85 -15.41 -4.46
#